data_AF-A0A924SRV1-F1
#
_entry.id   AF-A0A924SRV1-F1
#
_cell.length_a   1.000
_cell.length_b   1.000
_cell.length_c   1.000
_cell.angle_alpha   90.00
_cell.angle_beta   90.00
_cell.angle_gamma   90.00
#
_symmetry.space_group_name_H-M   'P 1'
#
loop_
_entity.id
_entity.type
_entity.pdbx_description
1 polymer ?
#
loop_
_entity_poly.entity_id
_entity_poly.type
_entity_poly.pdbx_seq_one_letter_code
_entity_poly.pdbx_strand_id
1 'polypeptide(L)'
;MDLRSNRTDRNALKSSQRKLVNEIAALRAKCMKRQVPEATTRIFCSSCRKEATGILKSAEDPQGVFESFRSNGSVRALVMLKPGIAYSFLKLKGNHWQFKILCDWEDPDALAWTRTMLAKHRTLLKSHEFAGFMDAGLWSLLPDLKRCGISIEAVSLIGRTKLAIKKCPTSIVWPSGYFVRRVQKKDIRELLSLMRTEFRRNPQFGWFVSHPQFLKMARDGFLKDCKRKRPFEFVVIVNRKIVGHFGAHVTNPHGFGYKSASIGIGFKREHQGRGLSRLCYQEAVKVFSRERVKFFMGVTAQPAVMKIGAELGRELISFNMSSRKPYFTNDCFLKYPIWPKGIKVRPKYLK
;
A
#
# COMPACT_ATOMS: atom_id res chain seq x y z
N MET A 1 23.16 12.25 -25.07
CA MET A 1 22.67 12.59 -23.72
C MET A 1 23.04 11.47 -22.78
N ASP A 2 23.74 11.84 -21.72
CA ASP A 2 24.74 11.06 -21.00
C ASP A 2 24.17 9.95 -20.09
N LEU A 3 24.80 8.77 -20.10
CA LEU A 3 24.37 7.53 -19.42
C LEU A 3 24.79 7.47 -17.93
N ARG A 4 25.12 8.60 -17.31
CA ARG A 4 25.70 8.65 -15.94
C ARG A 4 24.69 8.81 -14.79
N SER A 5 23.37 8.94 -15.04
CA SER A 5 22.38 9.27 -14.00
C SER A 5 21.85 8.10 -13.15
N ASN A 6 22.20 6.84 -13.46
CA ASN A 6 21.75 5.68 -12.68
C ASN A 6 22.53 5.46 -11.36
N ARG A 7 23.68 6.12 -11.16
CA ARG A 7 24.49 5.99 -9.94
C ARG A 7 23.96 6.89 -8.80
N THR A 8 23.43 8.06 -9.13
CA THR A 8 22.96 9.07 -8.19
C THR A 8 21.70 8.64 -7.43
N ASP A 9 20.81 7.88 -8.08
CA ASP A 9 19.54 7.41 -7.49
C ASP A 9 19.71 6.21 -6.55
N ARG A 10 20.65 5.30 -6.83
CA ARG A 10 21.09 4.29 -5.84
C ARG A 10 21.80 4.96 -4.67
N ASN A 11 22.53 6.04 -4.90
CA ASN A 11 23.20 6.79 -3.86
C ASN A 11 22.23 7.57 -2.97
N ALA A 12 21.07 8.01 -3.46
CA ALA A 12 20.06 8.71 -2.65
C ALA A 12 19.30 7.76 -1.70
N LEU A 13 18.86 6.58 -2.18
CA LEU A 13 18.25 5.56 -1.33
C LEU A 13 19.28 4.98 -0.35
N LYS A 14 20.51 4.71 -0.82
CA LYS A 14 21.64 4.36 0.04
C LYS A 14 22.00 5.51 0.99
N SER A 15 21.77 6.77 0.65
CA SER A 15 22.05 7.93 1.51
C SER A 15 21.02 8.07 2.63
N SER A 16 19.72 7.93 2.34
CA SER A 16 18.70 7.92 3.40
C SER A 16 18.79 6.68 4.29
N GLN A 17 19.08 5.51 3.72
CA GLN A 17 19.37 4.30 4.49
C GLN A 17 20.69 4.44 5.27
N ARG A 18 21.77 4.97 4.67
CA ARG A 18 23.03 5.27 5.39
C ARG A 18 22.82 6.32 6.47
N LYS A 19 21.95 7.31 6.28
CA LYS A 19 21.66 8.32 7.30
C LYS A 19 20.99 7.68 8.52
N LEU A 20 19.96 6.86 8.31
CA LEU A 20 19.31 6.10 9.38
C LEU A 20 20.28 5.10 10.04
N VAL A 21 21.08 4.40 9.23
CA VAL A 21 22.11 3.46 9.72
C VAL A 21 23.22 4.18 10.49
N ASN A 22 23.66 5.36 10.06
CA ASN A 22 24.67 6.18 10.73
C ASN A 22 24.12 6.82 12.01
N GLU A 23 22.86 7.25 12.03
CA GLU A 23 22.18 7.71 13.25
C GLU A 23 22.10 6.56 14.27
N ILE A 24 21.78 5.35 13.82
CA ILE A 24 21.76 4.15 14.65
C ILE A 24 23.17 3.72 15.08
N ALA A 25 24.18 3.84 14.22
CA ALA A 25 25.58 3.55 14.55
C ALA A 25 26.19 4.57 15.53
N ALA A 26 25.82 5.85 15.41
CA ALA A 26 26.20 6.88 16.37
C ALA A 26 25.55 6.67 17.74
N LEU A 27 24.30 6.19 17.77
CA LEU A 27 23.63 5.76 19.00
C LEU A 27 24.35 4.54 19.62
N ARG A 28 24.74 3.55 18.81
CA ARG A 28 25.56 2.39 19.25
C ARG A 28 26.90 2.82 19.84
N ALA A 29 27.63 3.72 19.18
CA ALA A 29 28.92 4.20 19.66
C ALA A 29 28.82 4.96 20.99
N LYS A 30 27.69 5.62 21.26
CA LYS A 30 27.39 6.25 22.55
C LYS A 30 27.05 5.23 23.64
N CYS A 31 26.34 4.15 23.31
CA CYS A 31 26.01 3.07 24.25
C CYS A 31 27.22 2.17 24.58
N MET A 32 28.13 1.93 23.64
CA MET A 32 29.29 1.03 23.84
C MET A 32 30.48 1.70 24.55
N LYS A 33 30.56 3.04 24.56
CA LYS A 33 31.71 3.77 25.14
C LYS A 33 31.57 4.11 26.64
N ARG A 34 30.51 3.67 27.31
CA ARG A 34 30.34 3.87 28.75
C ARG A 34 29.60 2.67 29.36
N GLN A 35 30.11 2.15 30.48
CA GLN A 35 29.27 1.49 31.49
C GLN A 35 28.29 2.56 32.00
N VAL A 36 27.15 2.73 31.33
CA VAL A 36 26.09 3.62 31.79
C VAL A 36 25.08 2.77 32.55
N PRO A 37 24.90 2.99 33.86
CA PRO A 37 23.71 2.49 34.54
C PRO A 37 22.51 3.21 33.92
N GLU A 38 21.57 2.45 33.37
CA GLU A 38 20.26 2.91 32.88
C GLU A 38 20.29 4.18 32.00
N ALA A 39 20.69 4.04 30.74
CA ALA A 39 20.61 5.15 29.77
C ALA A 39 19.17 5.35 29.28
N THR A 40 18.52 6.43 29.71
CA THR A 40 17.25 6.91 29.15
C THR A 40 17.47 7.33 27.69
N THR A 41 16.90 6.60 26.74
CA THR A 41 17.03 6.90 25.31
C THR A 41 15.91 7.81 24.86
N ARG A 42 16.26 8.84 24.08
CA ARG A 42 15.29 9.76 23.47
C ARG A 42 15.08 9.39 22.00
N ILE A 43 13.91 8.83 21.66
CA ILE A 43 13.56 8.54 20.26
C ILE A 43 12.64 9.64 19.75
N PHE A 44 13.07 10.30 18.66
CA PHE A 44 12.30 11.37 18.04
C PHE A 44 11.34 10.81 16.98
N CYS A 45 10.04 10.90 17.23
CA CYS A 45 9.03 10.47 16.27
C CYS A 45 8.78 11.58 15.23
N SER A 46 9.35 11.41 14.03
CA SER A 46 9.24 12.37 12.92
C SER A 46 7.79 12.70 12.51
N SER A 47 6.84 11.80 12.79
CA SER A 47 5.41 12.00 12.47
C SER A 47 4.63 12.83 13.48
N CYS A 48 5.07 12.94 14.74
CA CYS A 48 4.35 13.72 15.76
C CYS A 48 5.20 14.82 16.42
N ARG A 49 6.48 14.94 16.07
CA ARG A 49 7.43 15.93 16.63
C ARG A 49 7.47 15.96 18.17
N LYS A 50 7.08 14.87 18.83
CA LYS A 50 7.17 14.73 20.29
C LYS A 50 8.41 13.92 20.64
N GLU A 51 9.15 14.42 21.61
CA GLU A 51 10.29 13.77 22.25
C GLU A 51 9.73 12.68 23.17
N ALA A 52 10.25 11.46 23.05
CA ALA A 52 9.84 10.34 23.89
C ALA A 52 11.05 9.85 24.68
N THR A 53 10.90 9.70 25.99
CA THR A 53 11.87 9.09 26.90
C THR A 53 11.49 7.64 27.16
N GLY A 54 12.39 6.71 26.84
CA GLY A 54 12.29 5.28 27.18
C GLY A 54 13.48 4.83 28.02
N ILE A 55 13.28 3.88 28.94
CA ILE A 55 14.36 3.28 29.75
C ILE A 55 14.85 2.03 29.00
N LEU A 56 16.12 2.03 28.57
CA LEU A 56 16.81 0.82 28.11
C LEU A 56 17.11 -0.04 29.34
N LYS A 57 16.37 -1.14 29.52
CA LYS A 57 16.72 -2.15 30.52
C LYS A 57 17.80 -3.07 29.94
N SER A 58 19.04 -2.75 30.31
CA SER A 58 20.32 -3.46 30.13
C SER A 58 20.75 -3.87 28.70
N ALA A 59 22.05 -3.73 28.44
CA ALA A 59 22.71 -4.21 27.22
C ALA A 59 22.99 -5.73 27.24
N GLU A 60 22.61 -6.41 28.32
CA GLU A 60 22.92 -7.82 28.58
C GLU A 60 21.74 -8.76 28.33
N ASP A 61 20.59 -8.26 27.87
CA ASP A 61 19.53 -9.10 27.31
C ASP A 61 19.68 -9.15 25.77
N PRO A 62 20.23 -10.23 25.18
CA PRO A 62 20.33 -10.37 23.73
C PRO A 62 18.95 -10.57 23.07
N GLN A 63 17.88 -10.69 23.86
CA GLN A 63 16.50 -10.91 23.41
C GLN A 63 15.60 -9.67 23.56
N GLY A 64 15.95 -8.61 22.83
CA GLY A 64 14.98 -7.64 22.35
C GLY A 64 14.93 -6.34 23.14
N VAL A 65 15.19 -5.24 22.44
CA VAL A 65 14.80 -3.92 22.94
C VAL A 65 13.29 -3.82 22.82
N PHE A 66 12.61 -3.83 23.96
CA PHE A 66 11.17 -3.59 24.09
C PHE A 66 10.96 -2.17 24.60
N GLU A 67 10.61 -1.24 23.71
CA GLU A 67 10.08 0.04 24.16
C GLU A 67 8.54 -0.04 24.15
N SER A 68 7.97 -0.21 25.34
CA SER A 68 6.54 0.02 25.57
C SER A 68 6.35 1.51 25.85
N PHE A 69 5.81 2.25 24.88
CA PHE A 69 5.58 3.68 25.05
C PHE A 69 4.33 3.89 25.91
N ARG A 70 4.46 4.12 27.22
CA ARG A 70 3.28 4.42 28.04
C ARG A 70 3.00 5.92 28.05
N SER A 71 1.76 6.31 27.78
CA SER A 71 1.27 7.66 28.06
C SER A 71 -0.12 7.52 28.68
N ASN A 72 -0.23 7.98 29.93
CA ASN A 72 -1.40 7.81 30.80
C ASN A 72 -1.76 6.34 31.07
N GLY A 73 -0.77 5.51 31.43
CA GLY A 73 -0.98 4.10 31.78
C GLY A 73 -1.21 3.13 30.60
N SER A 74 -1.44 3.63 29.39
CA SER A 74 -1.66 2.81 28.20
C SER A 74 -0.40 2.66 27.35
N VAL A 75 -0.01 1.42 26.98
CA VAL A 75 1.03 1.17 25.96
C VAL A 75 0.54 1.78 24.65
N ARG A 76 1.34 2.61 23.98
CA ARG A 76 1.02 3.35 22.74
C ARG A 76 1.85 2.92 21.55
N ALA A 77 2.95 2.23 21.80
CA ALA A 77 3.70 1.58 20.76
C ALA A 77 4.49 0.42 21.34
N LEU A 78 4.68 -0.61 20.52
CA LEU A 78 5.66 -1.68 20.75
C LEU A 78 6.63 -1.62 19.58
N VAL A 79 7.85 -1.19 19.85
CA VAL A 79 8.93 -1.22 18.88
C VAL A 79 9.81 -2.38 19.27
N MET A 80 9.87 -3.39 18.41
CA MET A 80 10.77 -4.52 18.59
C MET A 80 11.97 -4.26 17.68
N LEU A 81 13.15 -4.05 18.29
CA LEU A 81 14.40 -3.85 17.58
C LEU A 81 15.30 -5.06 17.78
N LYS A 82 15.71 -5.69 16.69
CA LYS A 82 16.94 -6.50 16.68
C LYS A 82 18.08 -5.60 16.19
N PRO A 83 19.20 -5.47 16.91
CA PRO A 83 20.34 -4.71 16.44
C PRO A 83 20.75 -5.13 15.01
N GLY A 84 20.51 -4.25 14.03
CA GLY A 84 21.01 -4.35 12.66
C GLY A 84 20.08 -4.97 11.62
N ILE A 85 18.88 -5.43 11.99
CA ILE A 85 18.24 -6.49 11.19
C ILE A 85 16.70 -6.34 11.00
N ALA A 86 15.92 -5.87 11.98
CA ALA A 86 14.46 -5.75 11.84
C ALA A 86 13.82 -4.73 12.78
N TYR A 87 12.74 -4.10 12.31
CA TYR A 87 11.89 -3.18 13.04
C TYR A 87 10.43 -3.62 12.88
N SER A 88 9.79 -4.05 13.95
CA SER A 88 8.32 -4.12 13.99
C SER A 88 7.80 -2.95 14.78
N PHE A 89 6.98 -2.12 14.16
CA PHE A 89 6.32 -0.99 14.80
C PHE A 89 4.86 -1.33 15.03
N LEU A 90 4.45 -1.32 16.30
CA LEU A 90 3.06 -1.23 16.70
C LEU A 90 2.86 0.21 17.18
N LYS A 91 1.88 0.95 16.66
CA LYS A 91 1.54 2.30 17.10
C LYS A 91 0.04 2.41 17.30
N LEU A 92 -0.40 2.78 18.49
CA LEU A 92 -1.80 3.17 18.73
C LEU A 92 -2.08 4.53 18.11
N LYS A 93 -3.16 4.58 17.33
CA LYS A 93 -3.79 5.82 16.88
C LYS A 93 -5.25 5.77 17.28
N GLY A 94 -5.59 6.31 18.46
CA GLY A 94 -6.90 6.11 19.09
C GLY A 94 -7.00 4.71 19.72
N ASN A 95 -8.14 4.02 19.52
CA ASN A 95 -8.38 2.64 19.98
C ASN A 95 -7.84 1.56 19.03
N HIS A 96 -7.16 1.95 17.95
CA HIS A 96 -6.66 1.01 16.94
C HIS A 96 -5.14 0.94 16.96
N TRP A 97 -4.61 -0.28 16.92
CA TRP A 97 -3.20 -0.53 16.77
C TRP A 97 -2.83 -0.57 15.29
N GLN A 98 -1.84 0.22 14.89
CA GLN A 98 -1.23 0.11 13.57
C GLN A 98 -0.02 -0.78 13.67
N PHE A 99 0.06 -1.80 12.82
CA PHE A 99 1.20 -2.72 12.77
C PHE A 99 1.98 -2.54 11.48
N LYS A 100 3.30 -2.49 11.56
CA LYS A 100 4.19 -2.43 10.41
C LYS A 100 5.39 -3.33 10.64
N ILE A 101 5.55 -4.35 9.81
CA ILE A 101 6.77 -5.17 9.77
C ILE A 101 7.72 -4.55 8.75
N LEU A 102 8.87 -4.10 9.22
CA LEU A 102 10.04 -3.80 8.41
C LEU A 102 11.11 -4.82 8.78
N CYS A 103 11.24 -5.85 7.99
CA CYS A 103 12.26 -6.88 8.16
C CYS A 103 13.05 -6.92 6.85
N ASP A 104 14.37 -7.01 6.93
CA ASP A 104 15.14 -7.40 5.76
C ASP A 104 14.77 -8.86 5.45
N TRP A 105 14.18 -9.09 4.28
CA TRP A 105 13.72 -10.43 3.88
C TRP A 105 14.85 -11.28 3.31
N GLU A 106 16.00 -10.67 3.00
CA GLU A 106 17.21 -11.36 2.55
C GLU A 106 18.05 -11.88 3.73
N ASP A 107 17.79 -11.41 4.95
CA ASP A 107 18.46 -11.83 6.18
C ASP A 107 17.65 -12.95 6.89
N PRO A 108 18.15 -14.20 6.90
CA PRO A 108 17.47 -15.32 7.56
C PRO A 108 17.28 -15.14 9.06
N ASP A 109 18.22 -14.47 9.73
CA ASP A 109 18.18 -14.25 11.17
C ASP A 109 17.15 -13.17 11.54
N ALA A 110 16.89 -12.23 10.63
CA ALA A 110 15.79 -11.28 10.71
C ALA A 110 14.44 -11.97 10.68
N LEU A 111 14.28 -12.85 9.69
CA LEU A 111 13.06 -13.60 9.47
C LEU A 111 12.80 -14.55 10.64
N ALA A 112 13.82 -15.28 11.12
CA ALA A 112 13.72 -16.16 12.26
C ALA A 112 13.29 -15.40 13.52
N TRP A 113 13.95 -14.28 13.83
CA TRP A 113 13.58 -13.46 14.97
C TRP A 113 12.16 -12.90 14.86
N THR A 114 11.74 -12.46 13.67
CA THR A 114 10.38 -11.94 13.43
C THR A 114 9.33 -13.01 13.68
N ARG A 115 9.58 -14.26 13.28
CA ARG A 115 8.71 -15.41 13.57
C ARG A 115 8.60 -15.65 15.08
N THR A 116 9.72 -15.64 15.80
CA THR A 116 9.74 -15.79 17.26
C THR A 116 8.90 -14.71 17.94
N MET A 117 9.01 -13.45 17.48
CA MET A 117 8.22 -12.35 18.04
C MET A 117 6.72 -12.49 17.74
N LEU A 118 6.34 -12.88 16.53
CA LEU A 118 4.94 -13.15 16.18
C LEU A 118 4.37 -14.28 17.06
N ALA A 119 5.13 -15.34 17.29
CA ALA A 119 4.73 -16.46 18.14
C ALA A 119 4.58 -16.01 19.61
N LYS A 120 5.58 -15.31 20.16
CA LYS A 120 5.60 -14.80 21.54
C LYS A 120 4.42 -13.87 21.84
N HIS A 121 4.04 -13.04 20.88
CA HIS A 121 2.97 -12.04 21.05
C HIS A 121 1.64 -12.44 20.43
N ARG A 122 1.46 -13.70 20.04
CA ARG A 122 0.26 -14.19 19.36
C ARG A 122 -1.04 -13.84 20.09
N THR A 123 -1.09 -14.01 21.41
CA THR A 123 -2.29 -13.72 22.21
C THR A 123 -2.65 -12.24 22.18
N LEU A 124 -1.65 -11.36 22.33
CA LEU A 124 -1.82 -9.90 22.24
C LEU A 124 -2.30 -9.49 20.84
N LEU A 125 -1.72 -10.08 19.80
CA LEU A 125 -2.06 -9.81 18.41
C LEU A 125 -3.48 -10.27 18.03
N LYS A 126 -4.02 -11.27 18.74
CA LYS A 126 -5.40 -11.72 18.56
C LYS A 126 -6.42 -10.87 19.32
N SER A 127 -6.03 -10.28 20.46
CA SER A 127 -6.96 -9.56 21.34
C SER A 127 -7.22 -8.11 20.94
N HIS A 128 -6.58 -7.61 19.88
CA HIS A 128 -6.70 -6.23 19.45
C HIS A 128 -6.97 -6.09 17.95
N GLU A 129 -7.62 -4.97 17.58
CA GLU A 129 -7.72 -4.57 16.18
C GLU A 129 -6.39 -4.02 15.67
N PHE A 130 -5.85 -4.69 14.64
CA PHE A 130 -4.67 -4.28 13.92
C PHE A 130 -5.02 -3.90 12.50
N ALA A 131 -4.40 -2.85 11.98
CA ALA A 131 -4.35 -2.55 10.55
C ALA A 131 -2.92 -2.17 10.18
N GLY A 132 -2.45 -2.62 9.03
CA GLY A 132 -1.02 -2.54 8.73
C GLY A 132 -0.67 -2.84 7.30
N PHE A 133 0.63 -2.76 7.01
CA PHE A 133 1.18 -3.21 5.75
C PHE A 133 2.47 -3.99 5.97
N MET A 134 2.67 -4.99 5.13
CA MET A 134 3.85 -5.84 5.09
C MET A 134 4.43 -5.82 3.68
N ASP A 135 5.75 -5.69 3.55
CA ASP A 135 6.42 -5.78 2.26
C ASP A 135 6.16 -7.14 1.58
N ALA A 136 6.05 -7.15 0.25
CA ALA A 136 5.80 -8.37 -0.51
C ALA A 136 6.92 -9.42 -0.37
N GLY A 137 8.17 -9.00 -0.12
CA GLY A 137 9.31 -9.87 0.14
C GLY A 137 9.13 -10.75 1.38
N LEU A 138 8.31 -10.30 2.33
CA LEU A 138 8.03 -10.99 3.60
C LEU A 138 6.85 -11.97 3.52
N TRP A 139 6.44 -12.39 2.31
CA TRP A 139 5.32 -13.30 2.11
C TRP A 139 5.42 -14.62 2.89
N SER A 140 6.65 -15.06 3.22
CA SER A 140 6.87 -16.28 4.01
C SER A 140 6.32 -16.17 5.44
N LEU A 141 6.08 -14.97 5.96
CA LEU A 141 5.49 -14.70 7.27
C LEU A 141 3.95 -14.75 7.29
N LEU A 142 3.30 -14.88 6.12
CA LEU A 142 1.83 -14.93 6.03
C LEU A 142 1.19 -16.04 6.89
N PRO A 143 1.73 -17.26 6.98
CA PRO A 143 1.18 -18.30 7.87
C PRO A 143 1.22 -17.90 9.36
N ASP A 144 2.31 -17.28 9.81
CA ASP A 144 2.48 -16.84 11.19
C ASP A 144 1.54 -15.69 11.53
N LEU A 145 1.37 -14.75 10.61
CA LEU A 145 0.41 -13.66 10.73
C LEU A 145 -1.03 -14.19 10.77
N LYS A 146 -1.38 -15.16 9.93
CA LYS A 146 -2.69 -15.83 9.98
C LYS A 146 -2.93 -16.51 11.33
N ARG A 147 -1.91 -17.17 11.91
CA ARG A 147 -1.99 -17.74 13.26
C ARG A 147 -2.23 -16.67 14.33
N CYS A 148 -1.77 -15.44 14.12
CA CYS A 148 -2.01 -14.28 14.97
C CYS A 148 -3.36 -13.58 14.71
N GLY A 149 -4.22 -14.13 13.83
CA GLY A 149 -5.50 -13.52 13.47
C GLY A 149 -5.39 -12.40 12.44
N ILE A 150 -4.21 -12.15 11.88
CA ILE A 150 -3.97 -11.08 10.90
C ILE A 150 -4.04 -11.66 9.49
N SER A 151 -4.90 -11.09 8.65
CA SER A 151 -5.16 -11.55 7.28
C SER A 151 -4.92 -10.45 6.25
N ILE A 152 -4.77 -10.82 4.98
CA ILE A 152 -4.67 -9.87 3.88
C ILE A 152 -6.07 -9.27 3.61
N GLU A 153 -6.19 -7.95 3.64
CA GLU A 153 -7.39 -7.23 3.20
C GLU A 153 -7.28 -6.77 1.74
N ALA A 154 -6.09 -6.33 1.34
CA ALA A 154 -5.83 -5.82 0.00
C ALA A 154 -4.34 -5.94 -0.34
N VAL A 155 -4.00 -5.73 -1.61
CA VAL A 155 -2.62 -5.68 -2.08
C VAL A 155 -2.30 -4.33 -2.71
N SER A 156 -1.07 -3.88 -2.52
CA SER A 156 -0.53 -2.70 -3.20
C SER A 156 0.28 -3.14 -4.39
N LEU A 157 -0.04 -2.61 -5.57
CA LEU A 157 0.64 -2.96 -6.82
C LEU A 157 1.27 -1.71 -7.44
N ILE A 158 2.49 -1.82 -7.94
CA ILE A 158 3.19 -0.78 -8.71
C ILE A 158 3.42 -1.23 -10.14
N GLY A 159 3.23 -0.35 -11.12
CA GLY A 159 3.54 -0.60 -12.51
C GLY A 159 4.39 0.51 -13.12
N ARG A 160 5.21 0.16 -14.11
CA ARG A 160 5.95 1.13 -14.93
C ARG A 160 5.12 1.48 -16.15
N THR A 161 4.87 2.76 -16.38
CA THR A 161 4.03 3.22 -17.51
C THR A 161 4.56 2.71 -18.86
N LYS A 162 5.87 2.79 -19.09
CA LYS A 162 6.50 2.30 -20.33
C LYS A 162 6.24 0.81 -20.57
N LEU A 163 6.26 -0.02 -19.53
CA LEU A 163 5.99 -1.45 -19.64
C LEU A 163 4.50 -1.71 -19.90
N ALA A 164 3.63 -0.99 -19.18
CA ALA A 164 2.19 -1.09 -19.38
C ALA A 164 1.78 -0.72 -20.80
N ILE A 165 2.36 0.33 -21.41
CA ILE A 165 2.11 0.70 -22.81
C ILE A 165 2.46 -0.45 -23.75
N LYS A 166 3.62 -1.09 -23.57
CA LYS A 166 4.06 -2.22 -24.42
C LYS A 166 3.16 -3.44 -24.30
N LYS A 167 2.62 -3.70 -23.10
CA LYS A 167 1.78 -4.87 -22.82
C LYS A 167 0.28 -4.62 -23.02
N CYS A 168 -0.14 -3.36 -23.07
CA CYS A 168 -1.54 -3.01 -23.24
C CYS A 168 -1.95 -3.28 -24.68
N PRO A 169 -2.91 -4.17 -24.93
CA PRO A 169 -3.39 -4.44 -26.29
C PRO A 169 -4.02 -3.17 -26.87
N THR A 170 -3.63 -2.82 -28.08
CA THR A 170 -4.11 -1.62 -28.78
C THR A 170 -5.43 -1.83 -29.50
N SER A 171 -5.82 -3.09 -29.75
CA SER A 171 -6.96 -3.47 -30.59
C SER A 171 -8.29 -3.68 -29.86
N ILE A 172 -8.37 -3.51 -28.53
CA ILE A 172 -9.62 -3.72 -27.81
C ILE A 172 -10.54 -2.52 -28.02
N VAL A 173 -11.75 -2.79 -28.49
CA VAL A 173 -12.80 -1.79 -28.75
C VAL A 173 -13.89 -1.91 -27.69
N TRP A 174 -14.52 -0.78 -27.35
CA TRP A 174 -15.69 -0.78 -26.49
C TRP A 174 -16.82 -1.60 -27.14
N PRO A 175 -17.54 -2.45 -26.38
CA PRO A 175 -18.66 -3.22 -26.93
C PRO A 175 -19.72 -2.29 -27.54
N SER A 176 -20.45 -2.79 -28.54
CA SER A 176 -21.54 -2.02 -29.16
C SER A 176 -22.52 -1.48 -28.12
N GLY A 177 -22.95 -0.22 -28.30
CA GLY A 177 -23.83 0.49 -27.37
C GLY A 177 -23.14 1.14 -26.16
N TYR A 178 -21.85 0.87 -25.93
CA TYR A 178 -21.06 1.57 -24.91
C TYR A 178 -20.34 2.77 -25.51
N PHE A 179 -20.55 3.93 -24.89
CA PHE A 179 -19.90 5.18 -25.27
C PHE A 179 -19.06 5.70 -24.11
N VAL A 180 -17.91 6.28 -24.42
CA VAL A 180 -17.03 6.90 -23.43
C VAL A 180 -16.80 8.34 -23.78
N ARG A 181 -16.97 9.22 -22.79
CA ARG A 181 -16.63 10.64 -22.91
C ARG A 181 -16.03 11.17 -21.62
N ARG A 182 -15.43 12.36 -21.69
CA ARG A 182 -14.95 13.07 -20.50
C ARG A 182 -16.09 13.39 -19.56
N VAL A 183 -15.80 13.37 -18.25
CA VAL A 183 -16.71 13.87 -17.22
C VAL A 183 -17.00 15.35 -17.48
N GLN A 184 -18.27 15.73 -17.34
CA GLN A 184 -18.74 17.10 -17.36
C GLN A 184 -19.35 17.45 -16.00
N LYS A 185 -19.47 18.76 -15.70
CA LYS A 185 -20.03 19.25 -14.43
C LYS A 185 -21.42 18.65 -14.13
N LYS A 186 -22.25 18.46 -15.15
CA LYS A 186 -23.60 17.87 -15.02
C LYS A 186 -23.62 16.40 -14.58
N ASP A 187 -22.54 15.66 -14.82
CA ASP A 187 -22.46 14.23 -14.50
C ASP A 187 -22.15 13.97 -13.02
N ILE A 188 -21.52 14.94 -12.35
CA ILE A 188 -20.89 14.74 -11.03
C ILE A 188 -21.89 14.23 -9.99
N ARG A 189 -23.14 14.72 -10.00
CA ARG A 189 -24.17 14.25 -9.06
C ARG A 189 -24.47 12.76 -9.25
N GLU A 190 -24.64 12.31 -10.49
CA GLU A 190 -24.91 10.91 -10.82
C GLU A 190 -23.70 10.02 -10.49
N LEU A 191 -22.48 10.50 -10.76
CA LEU A 191 -21.24 9.80 -10.42
C LEU A 191 -21.08 9.55 -8.93
N LEU A 192 -21.30 10.58 -8.10
CA LEU A 192 -21.22 10.44 -6.65
C LEU A 192 -22.30 9.50 -6.11
N SER A 193 -23.49 9.49 -6.74
CA SER A 193 -24.55 8.53 -6.42
C SER A 193 -24.13 7.11 -6.75
N LEU A 194 -23.57 6.88 -7.95
CA LEU A 194 -23.04 5.58 -8.38
C LEU A 194 -21.95 5.09 -7.43
N MET A 195 -20.95 5.93 -7.13
CA MET A 195 -19.87 5.59 -6.19
C MET A 195 -20.42 5.21 -4.81
N ARG A 196 -21.35 6.02 -4.27
CA ARG A 196 -21.96 5.71 -2.98
C ARG A 196 -22.68 4.37 -2.99
N THR A 197 -23.55 4.12 -3.98
CA THR A 197 -24.36 2.91 -4.06
C THR A 197 -23.51 1.66 -4.27
N GLU A 198 -22.58 1.69 -5.21
CA GLU A 198 -21.79 0.52 -5.59
C GLU A 198 -20.77 0.12 -4.52
N PHE A 199 -20.13 1.10 -3.87
CA PHE A 199 -19.18 0.83 -2.79
C PHE A 199 -19.83 0.58 -1.43
N ARG A 200 -21.07 1.06 -1.21
CA ARG A 200 -21.88 0.62 -0.06
C ARG A 200 -22.32 -0.85 -0.22
N ARG A 201 -22.65 -1.27 -1.45
CA ARG A 201 -22.97 -2.69 -1.73
C ARG A 201 -21.75 -3.59 -1.63
N ASN A 202 -20.57 -3.09 -2.00
CA ASN A 202 -19.32 -3.85 -2.01
C ASN A 202 -18.22 -3.18 -1.18
N PRO A 203 -18.37 -3.09 0.16
CA PRO A 203 -17.40 -2.41 1.02
C PRO A 203 -16.01 -3.05 0.98
N GLN A 204 -15.92 -4.35 0.65
CA GLN A 204 -14.66 -5.08 0.50
C GLN A 204 -13.73 -4.52 -0.57
N PHE A 205 -14.26 -3.75 -1.53
CA PHE A 205 -13.48 -3.17 -2.60
C PHE A 205 -13.09 -1.71 -2.36
N GLY A 206 -13.59 -1.09 -1.28
CA GLY A 206 -13.32 0.31 -0.96
C GLY A 206 -14.38 0.92 -0.06
N TRP A 207 -14.50 0.45 1.19
CA TRP A 207 -15.50 0.92 2.15
C TRP A 207 -15.49 2.45 2.33
N PHE A 208 -14.31 3.07 2.27
CA PHE A 208 -14.14 4.52 2.43
C PHE A 208 -14.70 5.31 1.24
N VAL A 209 -14.88 4.68 0.06
CA VAL A 209 -15.33 5.35 -1.16
C VAL A 209 -16.79 5.80 -1.05
N SER A 210 -17.61 5.11 -0.26
CA SER A 210 -18.97 5.53 0.06
C SER A 210 -19.06 6.55 1.21
N HIS A 211 -17.95 6.88 1.87
CA HIS A 211 -17.95 7.78 3.03
C HIS A 211 -18.19 9.24 2.60
N PRO A 212 -19.03 10.03 3.33
CA PRO A 212 -19.37 11.40 2.93
C PRO A 212 -18.16 12.32 2.71
N GLN A 213 -17.14 12.23 3.57
CA GLN A 213 -15.93 13.04 3.42
C GLN A 213 -15.16 12.69 2.14
N PHE A 214 -15.06 11.40 1.81
CA PHE A 214 -14.42 10.98 0.56
C PHE A 214 -15.23 11.45 -0.66
N LEU A 215 -16.56 11.32 -0.62
CA LEU A 215 -17.42 11.80 -1.71
C LEU A 215 -17.33 13.32 -1.91
N LYS A 216 -17.14 14.10 -0.83
CA LYS A 216 -16.83 15.54 -0.93
C LYS A 216 -15.50 15.77 -1.65
N MET A 217 -14.43 15.07 -1.25
CA MET A 217 -13.13 15.17 -1.93
C MET A 217 -13.21 14.74 -3.41
N ALA A 218 -13.96 13.68 -3.71
CA ALA A 218 -14.18 13.22 -5.07
C ALA A 218 -14.94 14.26 -5.91
N ARG A 219 -15.98 14.89 -5.36
CA ARG A 219 -16.71 16.00 -5.99
C ARG A 219 -15.76 17.13 -6.39
N ASP A 220 -14.93 17.58 -5.46
CA ASP A 220 -13.99 18.68 -5.69
C ASP A 220 -12.93 18.28 -6.73
N GLY A 221 -12.47 17.03 -6.68
CA GLY A 221 -11.60 16.42 -7.69
C GLY A 221 -12.21 16.45 -9.10
N PHE A 222 -13.44 15.99 -9.26
CA PHE A 222 -14.16 16.02 -10.54
C PHE A 222 -14.38 17.44 -11.05
N LEU A 223 -14.76 18.37 -10.18
CA LEU A 223 -14.94 19.78 -10.55
C LEU A 223 -13.64 20.41 -11.03
N LYS A 224 -12.52 20.10 -10.36
CA LYS A 224 -11.18 20.56 -10.78
C LYS A 224 -10.78 19.93 -12.11
N ASP A 225 -11.06 18.64 -12.32
CA ASP A 225 -10.72 17.94 -13.56
C ASP A 225 -11.52 18.47 -14.76
N CYS A 226 -12.81 18.81 -14.58
CA CYS A 226 -13.64 19.44 -15.61
C CYS A 226 -13.09 20.78 -16.11
N LYS A 227 -12.29 21.49 -15.31
CA LYS A 227 -11.66 22.77 -15.69
C LYS A 227 -10.37 22.57 -16.49
N ARG A 228 -9.85 21.35 -16.62
CA ARG A 228 -8.62 21.08 -17.36
C ARG A 228 -8.87 21.12 -18.86
N LYS A 229 -7.89 21.64 -19.61
CA LYS A 229 -7.83 21.52 -21.07
C LYS A 229 -7.88 20.04 -21.53
N ARG A 230 -7.35 19.14 -20.71
CA ARG A 230 -7.37 17.69 -20.95
C ARG A 230 -7.76 16.98 -19.65
N PRO A 231 -9.07 16.78 -19.39
CA PRO A 231 -9.53 16.06 -18.19
C PRO A 231 -8.97 14.64 -18.16
N PHE A 232 -8.85 14.04 -16.99
CA PHE A 232 -8.38 12.67 -16.77
C PHE A 232 -9.49 11.70 -16.39
N GLU A 233 -10.68 12.23 -16.11
CA GLU A 233 -11.86 11.48 -15.70
C GLU A 233 -12.81 11.25 -16.88
N PHE A 234 -13.41 10.07 -16.92
CA PHE A 234 -14.32 9.64 -17.97
C PHE A 234 -15.59 9.01 -17.39
N VAL A 235 -16.68 9.12 -18.15
CA VAL A 235 -17.92 8.39 -17.91
C VAL A 235 -18.15 7.38 -19.02
N VAL A 236 -18.77 6.26 -18.66
CA VAL A 236 -19.24 5.23 -19.58
C VAL A 236 -20.75 5.32 -19.65
N ILE A 237 -21.30 5.36 -20.87
CA ILE A 237 -22.71 5.63 -21.16
C ILE A 237 -23.29 4.50 -21.99
N VAL A 238 -24.49 4.05 -21.63
CA VAL A 238 -25.33 3.13 -22.42
C VAL A 238 -26.74 3.69 -22.43
N ASN A 239 -27.40 3.76 -23.59
CA ASN A 239 -28.78 4.27 -23.72
C ASN A 239 -28.98 5.63 -23.04
N ARG A 240 -28.03 6.57 -23.24
CA ARG A 240 -28.00 7.92 -22.65
C ARG A 240 -27.89 7.98 -21.11
N LYS A 241 -27.69 6.86 -20.42
CA LYS A 241 -27.51 6.80 -18.95
C LYS A 241 -26.05 6.54 -18.59
N ILE A 242 -25.56 7.12 -17.49
CA ILE A 242 -24.22 6.82 -16.98
C ILE A 242 -24.27 5.44 -16.31
N VAL A 243 -23.40 4.54 -16.76
CA VAL A 243 -23.32 3.16 -16.25
C VAL A 243 -22.01 2.87 -15.54
N GLY A 244 -21.04 3.77 -15.66
CA GLY A 244 -19.77 3.66 -14.96
C GLY A 244 -18.91 4.89 -15.14
N HIS A 245 -17.78 4.88 -14.45
CA HIS A 245 -16.75 5.88 -14.56
C HIS A 245 -15.37 5.24 -14.41
N PHE A 246 -14.39 5.89 -14.98
CA PHE A 246 -13.00 5.59 -14.70
C PHE A 246 -12.14 6.83 -14.90
N GLY A 247 -10.98 6.87 -14.26
CA GLY A 247 -10.09 8.00 -14.42
C GLY A 247 -8.71 7.78 -13.85
N ALA A 248 -7.82 8.69 -14.22
CA ALA A 248 -6.43 8.71 -13.80
C ALA A 248 -6.20 9.84 -12.79
N HIS A 249 -5.81 9.49 -11.57
CA HIS A 249 -5.42 10.46 -10.54
C HIS A 249 -3.92 10.67 -10.59
N VAL A 250 -3.45 11.71 -11.26
CA VAL A 250 -2.03 12.03 -11.40
C VAL A 250 -1.57 12.93 -10.27
N THR A 251 -0.52 12.51 -9.56
CA THR A 251 0.13 13.26 -8.47
C THR A 251 1.50 13.75 -8.91
N ASN A 252 1.77 15.05 -8.71
CA ASN A 252 3.03 15.70 -9.09
C ASN A 252 3.47 16.79 -8.09
N PRO A 253 4.71 16.74 -7.55
CA PRO A 253 5.56 15.56 -7.50
C PRO A 253 4.95 14.51 -6.53
N HIS A 254 5.16 13.23 -6.80
CA HIS A 254 4.97 12.21 -5.77
C HIS A 254 6.11 12.32 -4.75
N GLY A 255 5.94 11.78 -3.54
CA GLY A 255 6.98 11.74 -2.50
C GLY A 255 8.29 11.03 -2.90
N PHE A 256 8.33 10.41 -4.09
CA PHE A 256 9.54 9.81 -4.68
C PHE A 256 10.22 10.71 -5.75
N GLY A 257 9.81 11.98 -5.88
CA GLY A 257 10.42 12.93 -6.82
C GLY A 257 9.99 12.79 -8.28
N TYR A 258 8.99 11.97 -8.58
CA TYR A 258 8.47 11.78 -9.95
C TYR A 258 6.94 11.88 -10.01
N LYS A 259 6.39 12.07 -11.21
CA LYS A 259 4.95 11.94 -11.45
C LYS A 259 4.52 10.49 -11.26
N SER A 260 3.48 10.30 -10.45
CA SER A 260 2.83 9.01 -10.28
C SER A 260 1.33 9.12 -10.59
N ALA A 261 0.67 7.99 -10.78
CA ALA A 261 -0.78 7.99 -10.91
C ALA A 261 -1.45 6.78 -10.25
N SER A 262 -2.74 6.89 -9.99
CA SER A 262 -3.61 5.76 -9.67
C SER A 262 -4.84 5.76 -10.60
N ILE A 263 -5.60 4.67 -10.59
CA ILE A 263 -6.80 4.51 -11.41
C ILE A 263 -7.99 4.25 -10.50
N GLY A 264 -9.04 5.05 -10.66
CA GLY A 264 -10.37 4.75 -10.13
C GLY A 264 -11.23 4.12 -11.22
N ILE A 265 -11.97 3.06 -10.89
CA ILE A 265 -12.95 2.41 -11.79
C ILE A 265 -14.19 2.05 -10.97
N GLY A 266 -15.38 2.37 -11.48
CA GLY A 266 -16.65 1.97 -10.88
C GLY A 266 -17.72 1.76 -11.97
N PHE A 267 -18.51 0.70 -11.85
CA PHE A 267 -19.59 0.37 -12.77
C PHE A 267 -20.84 -0.04 -11.98
N LYS A 268 -22.03 0.22 -12.52
CA LYS A 268 -23.28 -0.37 -12.05
C LYS A 268 -23.23 -1.90 -12.17
N ARG A 269 -23.93 -2.60 -11.27
CA ARG A 269 -23.89 -4.07 -11.15
C ARG A 269 -24.08 -4.80 -12.48
N GLU A 270 -25.10 -4.41 -13.22
CA GLU A 270 -25.54 -5.04 -14.47
C GLU A 270 -24.53 -4.90 -15.62
N HIS A 271 -23.52 -4.04 -15.45
CA HIS A 271 -22.41 -3.84 -16.38
C HIS A 271 -21.08 -4.46 -15.90
N GLN A 272 -21.03 -5.00 -14.68
CA GLN A 272 -19.85 -5.70 -14.15
C GLN A 272 -19.68 -7.08 -14.82
N GLY A 273 -18.46 -7.63 -14.80
CA GLY A 273 -18.16 -8.94 -15.40
C GLY A 273 -18.00 -8.97 -16.92
N ARG A 274 -18.23 -7.84 -17.62
CA ARG A 274 -18.20 -7.73 -19.10
C ARG A 274 -16.82 -7.39 -19.69
N GLY A 275 -15.74 -7.55 -18.93
CA GLY A 275 -14.38 -7.22 -19.38
C GLY A 275 -14.06 -5.72 -19.54
N LEU A 276 -14.98 -4.82 -19.19
CA LEU A 276 -14.86 -3.36 -19.39
C LEU A 276 -13.64 -2.73 -18.68
N SER A 277 -13.20 -3.30 -17.56
CA SER A 277 -12.03 -2.78 -16.84
C SER A 277 -10.77 -2.75 -17.71
N ARG A 278 -10.58 -3.71 -18.62
CA ARG A 278 -9.40 -3.75 -19.49
C ARG A 278 -9.35 -2.53 -20.43
N LEU A 279 -10.51 -2.13 -20.94
CA LEU A 279 -10.67 -0.91 -21.75
C LEU A 279 -10.41 0.36 -20.93
N CYS A 280 -10.89 0.42 -19.68
CA CYS A 280 -10.57 1.54 -18.77
C CYS A 280 -9.06 1.67 -18.55
N TYR A 281 -8.37 0.55 -18.34
CA TYR A 281 -6.90 0.54 -18.17
C TYR A 281 -6.18 1.02 -19.43
N GLN A 282 -6.64 0.63 -20.62
CA GLN A 282 -6.09 1.09 -21.89
C GLN A 282 -6.18 2.62 -22.02
N GLU A 283 -7.34 3.19 -21.73
CA GLU A 283 -7.54 4.65 -21.74
C GLU A 283 -6.70 5.37 -20.66
N ALA A 284 -6.60 4.79 -19.46
CA ALA A 284 -5.78 5.34 -18.38
C ALA A 284 -4.28 5.33 -18.75
N VAL A 285 -3.79 4.26 -19.38
CA VAL A 285 -2.38 4.16 -19.82
C VAL A 285 -2.05 5.20 -20.89
N LYS A 286 -3.00 5.54 -21.79
CA LYS A 286 -2.84 6.67 -22.72
C LYS A 286 -2.67 8.00 -21.98
N VAL A 287 -3.45 8.23 -20.92
CA VAL A 287 -3.30 9.41 -20.05
C VAL A 287 -1.94 9.41 -19.36
N PHE A 288 -1.49 8.28 -18.81
CA PHE A 288 -0.19 8.17 -18.15
C PHE A 288 0.97 8.49 -19.09
N SER A 289 0.92 7.98 -20.31
CA SER A 289 1.91 8.28 -21.36
C SER A 289 1.98 9.78 -21.63
N ARG A 290 0.82 10.39 -21.90
CA ARG A 290 0.69 11.83 -22.19
C ARG A 290 1.21 12.70 -21.06
N GLU A 291 0.86 12.36 -19.82
CA GLU A 291 1.24 13.14 -18.63
C GLU A 291 2.68 12.85 -18.16
N ARG A 292 3.42 11.99 -18.87
CA ARG A 292 4.78 11.53 -18.53
C ARG A 292 4.84 10.93 -17.12
N VAL A 293 3.81 10.19 -16.74
CA VAL A 293 3.78 9.44 -15.47
C VAL A 293 4.83 8.33 -15.54
N LYS A 294 5.70 8.26 -14.53
CA LYS A 294 6.77 7.23 -14.49
C LYS A 294 6.23 5.90 -13.97
N PHE A 295 5.45 5.97 -12.90
CA PHE A 295 4.88 4.81 -12.22
C PHE A 295 3.40 5.02 -11.92
N PHE A 296 2.63 3.94 -11.92
CA PHE A 296 1.26 3.96 -11.44
C PHE A 296 1.08 2.92 -10.34
N MET A 297 0.36 3.32 -9.29
CA MET A 297 0.21 2.56 -8.06
C MET A 297 -1.27 2.45 -7.70
N GLY A 298 -1.60 1.47 -6.89
CA GLY A 298 -2.94 1.36 -6.35
C GLY A 298 -3.05 0.20 -5.38
N VAL A 299 -3.95 0.37 -4.42
CA VAL A 299 -4.37 -0.67 -3.49
C VAL A 299 -5.63 -1.31 -4.04
N THR A 300 -5.72 -2.63 -4.02
CA THR A 300 -6.91 -3.33 -4.48
C THR A 300 -7.14 -4.64 -3.73
N ALA A 301 -8.42 -4.97 -3.54
CA ALA A 301 -8.86 -6.30 -3.15
C ALA A 301 -9.56 -7.04 -4.29
N GLN A 302 -9.59 -6.47 -5.50
CA GLN A 302 -10.36 -7.01 -6.62
C GLN A 302 -9.54 -7.99 -7.46
N PRO A 303 -9.95 -9.28 -7.56
CA PRO A 303 -9.41 -10.29 -8.47
C PRO A 303 -9.14 -9.79 -9.90
N ALA A 304 -10.11 -9.12 -10.52
CA ALA A 304 -10.01 -8.62 -11.88
C ALA A 304 -8.91 -7.55 -12.03
N VAL A 305 -8.75 -6.68 -11.02
CA VAL A 305 -7.71 -5.64 -11.02
C VAL A 305 -6.32 -6.24 -10.84
N MET A 306 -6.18 -7.27 -9.98
CA MET A 306 -4.91 -8.00 -9.83
C MET A 306 -4.52 -8.71 -11.12
N LYS A 307 -5.47 -9.38 -11.78
CA LYS A 307 -5.24 -10.05 -13.08
C LYS A 307 -4.77 -9.07 -14.15
N ILE A 308 -5.51 -7.97 -14.37
CA ILE A 308 -5.13 -6.93 -15.34
C ILE A 308 -3.79 -6.30 -14.94
N GLY A 309 -3.55 -6.14 -13.64
CA GLY A 309 -2.28 -5.67 -13.12
C GLY A 309 -1.10 -6.53 -13.57
N ALA A 310 -1.18 -7.85 -13.42
CA ALA A 310 -0.17 -8.79 -13.91
C ALA A 310 0.04 -8.68 -15.42
N GLU A 311 -1.05 -8.63 -16.19
CA GLU A 311 -1.02 -8.46 -17.65
C GLU A 311 -0.29 -7.18 -18.07
N LEU A 312 -0.45 -6.08 -17.32
CA LEU A 312 0.24 -4.81 -17.56
C LEU A 312 1.67 -4.76 -16.96
N GLY A 313 2.14 -5.84 -16.34
CA GLY A 313 3.45 -5.91 -15.71
C GLY A 313 3.54 -5.08 -14.42
N ARG A 314 2.46 -5.00 -13.65
CA ARG A 314 2.51 -4.52 -12.26
C ARG A 314 3.08 -5.60 -11.35
N GLU A 315 3.78 -5.14 -10.34
CA GLU A 315 4.41 -5.96 -9.30
C GLU A 315 3.74 -5.64 -7.95
N LEU A 316 3.56 -6.67 -7.14
CA LEU A 316 3.11 -6.64 -5.77
C LEU A 316 4.23 -6.05 -4.91
N ILE A 317 3.95 -4.96 -4.21
CA ILE A 317 4.93 -4.31 -3.33
C ILE A 317 4.59 -4.44 -1.86
N SER A 318 3.31 -4.61 -1.53
CA SER A 318 2.92 -4.86 -0.14
C SER A 318 1.56 -5.54 -0.02
N PHE A 319 1.39 -6.24 1.09
CA PHE A 319 0.10 -6.69 1.60
C PHE A 319 -0.43 -5.64 2.57
N ASN A 320 -1.68 -5.23 2.40
CA ASN A 320 -2.42 -4.45 3.39
C ASN A 320 -3.16 -5.46 4.25
N MET A 321 -2.92 -5.43 5.55
CA MET A 321 -3.28 -6.48 6.48
C MET A 321 -4.09 -5.94 7.64
N SER A 322 -4.93 -6.79 8.22
CA SER A 322 -5.80 -6.42 9.32
C SER A 322 -6.17 -7.64 10.16
N SER A 323 -6.50 -7.43 11.44
CA SER A 323 -7.08 -8.49 12.28
C SER A 323 -8.61 -8.58 12.19
N ARG A 324 -9.24 -7.71 11.38
CA ARG A 324 -10.67 -7.82 11.08
C ARG A 324 -10.95 -9.08 10.27
N LYS A 325 -12.20 -9.56 10.35
CA LYS A 325 -12.67 -10.67 9.51
C LYS A 325 -12.46 -10.31 8.04
N PRO A 326 -11.61 -11.04 7.30
CA PRO A 326 -11.30 -10.69 5.93
C PRO A 326 -12.49 -11.02 5.03
N TYR A 327 -12.71 -10.21 4.00
CA TYR A 327 -13.70 -10.50 2.96
C TYR A 327 -13.24 -11.59 1.98
N PHE A 328 -11.93 -11.82 1.89
CA PHE A 328 -11.31 -12.80 1.00
C PHE A 328 -10.29 -13.65 1.75
N THR A 329 -10.11 -14.90 1.34
CA THR A 329 -9.00 -15.73 1.84
C THR A 329 -7.67 -15.22 1.29
N ASN A 330 -6.56 -15.54 1.97
CA ASN A 330 -5.22 -15.18 1.48
C ASN A 330 -4.95 -15.75 0.08
N ASP A 331 -5.45 -16.95 -0.23
CA ASP A 331 -5.27 -17.61 -1.54
C ASP A 331 -5.87 -16.81 -2.70
N CYS A 332 -6.90 -16.00 -2.43
CA CYS A 332 -7.45 -15.06 -3.40
C CYS A 332 -6.39 -14.11 -3.96
N PHE A 333 -5.43 -13.68 -3.12
CA PHE A 333 -4.37 -12.74 -3.50
C PHE A 333 -3.14 -13.45 -4.07
N LEU A 334 -2.80 -14.64 -3.56
CA LEU A 334 -1.54 -15.32 -3.85
C LEU A 334 -1.52 -16.03 -5.22
N LYS A 335 -2.68 -16.29 -5.83
CA LYS A 335 -2.80 -16.98 -7.12
C LYS A 335 -2.41 -16.16 -8.36
N TYR A 336 -2.14 -14.86 -8.20
CA TYR A 336 -1.81 -13.99 -9.33
C TYR A 336 -0.29 -13.88 -9.54
N PRO A 337 0.21 -13.90 -10.80
CA PRO A 337 1.64 -13.77 -11.10
C PRO A 337 2.08 -12.30 -11.06
N ILE A 338 1.80 -11.62 -9.95
CA ILE A 338 2.17 -10.22 -9.67
C ILE A 338 3.43 -10.12 -8.82
N TRP A 339 4.11 -11.24 -8.53
CA TRP A 339 5.25 -11.25 -7.61
C TRP A 339 6.44 -10.44 -8.15
N PRO A 340 7.18 -9.73 -7.27
CA PRO A 340 8.45 -9.11 -7.63
C PRO A 340 9.36 -10.09 -8.34
N LYS A 341 10.05 -9.63 -9.39
CA LYS A 341 11.04 -10.44 -10.11
C LYS A 341 12.10 -10.95 -9.13
N GLY A 342 12.26 -12.26 -9.05
CA GLY A 342 13.17 -12.94 -8.12
C GLY A 342 12.45 -13.72 -7.01
N ILE A 343 11.19 -13.41 -6.71
CA ILE A 343 10.39 -14.16 -5.74
C ILE A 343 9.68 -15.32 -6.46
N LYS A 344 10.22 -16.54 -6.31
CA LYS A 344 9.55 -17.78 -6.74
C LYS A 344 8.64 -18.30 -5.62
N VAL A 345 7.35 -17.96 -5.65
CA VAL A 345 6.37 -18.56 -4.74
C VAL A 345 6.08 -19.99 -5.20
N ARG A 346 6.47 -20.98 -4.38
CA ARG A 346 6.19 -22.41 -4.67
C ARG A 346 4.70 -22.70 -4.37
N PRO A 347 3.97 -23.41 -5.25
CA PRO A 347 2.54 -23.74 -5.06
C PRO A 347 2.19 -24.55 -3.80
N LYS A 348 3.19 -25.06 -3.06
CA LYS A 348 3.01 -25.88 -1.86
C LYS A 348 2.26 -25.15 -0.73
N TYR A 349 2.18 -23.83 -0.79
CA TYR A 349 1.48 -22.97 0.17
C TYR A 349 0.08 -22.52 -0.30
N LEU A 350 -0.40 -23.03 -1.44
CA LEU A 350 -1.72 -22.75 -2.02
C LEU A 350 -2.70 -23.93 -1.92
N LYS A 351 -2.35 -24.96 -1.15
CA LYS A 351 -3.17 -26.16 -0.94
C LYS A 351 -3.63 -26.25 0.50
#